data_AF-A0A7Y6X879-F1
#
_entry.id   AF-A0A7Y6X879-F1
#
_cell.length_a   1.000
_cell.length_b   1.000
_cell.length_c   1.000
_cell.angle_alpha   90.00
_cell.angle_beta   90.00
_cell.angle_gamma   90.00
#
_symmetry.space_group_name_H-M   'P 1'
#
loop_
_entity.id
_entity.type
_entity.pdbx_description
1 polymer ?
#
loop_
_entity_poly.entity_id
_entity_poly.type
_entity_poly.pdbx_seq_one_letter_code
_entity_poly.pdbx_strand_id
1 'polypeptide(L)'
;MKRGALLILGNLRVSDAVGTDESGKLVVTGRIDARHLYLEGDLRVHMDVALRGALFGFYAAGNSQVYGRATAKLGLIGDHEWECDDEHYEVSGRFSNFVELQEGDPDAIRRLMGEKEFAILAPMLGLSDEDTECDGYGMKLFLRV
;
A
#
# COMPACT_ATOMS: atom_id res chain seq x y z
N MET A 1 -16.00 20.96 -2.14
CA MET A 1 -16.28 19.73 -1.36
C MET A 1 -15.79 19.93 0.07
N LYS A 2 -16.56 19.52 1.09
CA LYS A 2 -16.09 19.55 2.48
C LYS A 2 -15.18 18.33 2.68
N ARG A 3 -13.88 18.56 2.88
CA ARG A 3 -12.92 17.52 3.27
C ARG A 3 -13.21 17.17 4.73
N GLY A 4 -13.54 15.91 5.00
CA GLY A 4 -13.80 15.40 6.35
C GLY A 4 -12.58 14.63 6.85
N ALA A 5 -12.30 14.75 8.14
CA ALA A 5 -11.34 13.89 8.81
C ALA A 5 -12.10 12.96 9.78
N LEU A 6 -11.83 11.67 9.71
CA LEU A 6 -12.26 10.72 10.72
C LEU A 6 -11.15 10.61 11.78
N LEU A 7 -11.49 10.93 13.03
CA LEU A 7 -10.60 10.79 14.17
C LEU A 7 -11.08 9.64 15.05
N ILE A 8 -10.18 8.69 15.32
CA ILE A 8 -10.40 7.56 16.21
C ILE A 8 -9.51 7.73 17.44
N LEU A 9 -10.18 7.89 18.58
CA LEU A 9 -9.55 7.97 19.90
C LEU A 9 -9.43 6.55 20.47
N GLY A 10 -8.24 5.95 20.36
CA GLY A 10 -7.98 4.55 20.72
C GLY A 10 -7.65 3.67 19.51
N ASN A 11 -7.83 2.35 19.70
CA ASN A 11 -7.48 1.34 18.70
C ASN A 11 -8.59 1.19 17.65
N LEU A 12 -8.19 0.97 16.40
CA LEU A 12 -9.08 0.60 15.31
C LEU A 12 -8.86 -0.88 14.96
N ARG A 13 -9.88 -1.72 15.16
CA ARG A 13 -9.85 -3.12 14.74
C ARG A 13 -10.90 -3.36 13.66
N VAL A 14 -10.45 -3.78 12.49
CA VAL A 14 -11.30 -4.13 11.35
C VAL A 14 -11.00 -5.57 10.95
N SER A 15 -12.04 -6.33 10.60
CA SER A 15 -11.86 -7.73 10.18
C SER A 15 -11.12 -7.83 8.85
N ASP A 16 -11.44 -6.92 7.94
CA ASP A 16 -10.98 -6.92 6.55
C ASP A 16 -10.09 -5.72 6.24
N ALA A 17 -10.62 -4.65 5.65
CA ALA A 17 -9.80 -3.56 5.13
C ALA A 17 -10.04 -2.21 5.81
N VAL A 18 -8.96 -1.43 5.95
CA VAL A 18 -9.01 0.01 6.16
C VAL A 18 -8.54 0.69 4.88
N GLY A 19 -9.27 1.69 4.40
CA GLY A 19 -8.94 2.42 3.18
C GLY A 19 -9.06 3.92 3.40
N THR A 20 -8.19 4.69 2.75
CA THR A 20 -8.33 6.14 2.59
C THR A 20 -8.50 6.43 1.10
N ASP A 21 -9.46 7.28 0.74
CA ASP A 21 -9.56 7.85 -0.61
C ASP A 21 -8.72 9.13 -0.72
N GLU A 22 -8.43 9.59 -1.95
CA GLU A 22 -7.60 10.78 -2.24
C GLU A 22 -7.94 12.06 -1.46
N SER A 23 -9.19 12.20 -1.00
CA SER A 23 -9.68 13.39 -0.30
C SER A 23 -9.86 13.17 1.21
N GLY A 24 -9.76 11.91 1.63
CA GLY A 24 -10.04 11.43 2.97
C GLY A 24 -8.85 11.61 3.89
N LYS A 25 -9.15 11.80 5.17
CA LYS A 25 -8.15 11.81 6.23
C LYS A 25 -8.58 10.92 7.38
N LEU A 26 -7.73 9.97 7.75
CA LEU A 26 -7.91 9.09 8.89
C LEU A 26 -6.81 9.34 9.92
N VAL A 27 -7.20 9.62 11.16
CA VAL A 27 -6.27 9.71 12.29
C VAL A 27 -6.67 8.69 13.34
N VAL A 28 -5.74 7.80 13.70
CA VAL A 28 -5.90 6.79 14.75
C VAL A 28 -4.84 7.03 15.82
N THR A 29 -5.29 7.34 17.05
CA THR A 29 -4.38 7.62 18.17
C THR A 29 -3.83 6.36 18.84
N GLY A 30 -4.43 5.19 18.57
CA GLY A 30 -3.95 3.88 19.01
C GLY A 30 -3.42 3.05 17.85
N ARG A 31 -3.49 1.72 17.99
CA ARG A 31 -3.08 0.74 16.98
C ARG A 31 -4.17 0.51 15.93
N ILE A 32 -3.76 0.15 14.72
CA ILE A 32 -4.64 -0.48 13.72
C ILE A 32 -4.39 -1.99 13.68
N ASP A 33 -5.45 -2.79 13.81
CA ASP A 33 -5.45 -4.23 13.54
C ASP A 33 -6.42 -4.52 12.38
N ALA A 34 -5.90 -4.90 11.20
CA ALA A 34 -6.71 -5.17 10.02
C ALA A 34 -6.17 -6.36 9.21
N ARG A 35 -6.87 -6.76 8.16
CA ARG A 35 -6.32 -7.66 7.14
C ARG A 35 -5.55 -6.85 6.10
N HIS A 36 -6.14 -5.78 5.60
CA HIS A 36 -5.56 -4.95 4.54
C HIS A 36 -5.59 -3.46 4.89
N LEU A 37 -4.62 -2.72 4.35
CA LEU A 37 -4.58 -1.27 4.39
C LEU A 37 -4.37 -0.73 2.97
N TYR A 38 -5.27 0.14 2.52
CA TYR A 38 -5.23 0.78 1.21
C TYR A 38 -5.08 2.31 1.37
N LEU A 39 -4.10 2.87 0.68
CA LEU A 39 -3.65 4.24 0.87
C LEU A 39 -3.78 5.02 -0.45
N GLU A 40 -4.76 5.92 -0.50
CA GLU A 40 -4.85 6.98 -1.52
C GLU A 40 -4.94 8.37 -0.87
N GLY A 41 -5.27 8.46 0.42
CA GLY A 41 -5.41 9.72 1.15
C GLY A 41 -4.48 9.83 2.36
N ASP A 42 -4.83 10.75 3.27
CA ASP A 42 -4.02 10.99 4.46
C ASP A 42 -4.30 9.95 5.55
N LEU A 43 -3.25 9.30 6.05
CA LEU A 43 -3.32 8.43 7.22
C LEU A 43 -2.35 8.91 8.30
N ARG A 44 -2.79 8.94 9.55
CA ARG A 44 -1.89 9.10 10.69
C ARG A 44 -2.20 8.10 11.79
N VAL A 45 -1.21 7.30 12.19
CA VAL A 45 -1.32 6.31 13.26
C VAL A 45 -0.24 6.58 14.30
N HIS A 46 -0.64 6.74 15.57
CA HIS A 46 0.30 7.09 16.65
C HIS A 46 0.97 5.88 17.32
N MET A 47 0.59 4.68 16.92
CA MET A 47 1.13 3.41 17.42
C MET A 47 1.31 2.45 16.24
N ASP A 48 1.44 1.16 16.52
CA ASP A 48 1.61 0.12 15.50
C ASP A 48 0.43 -0.03 14.52
N VAL A 49 0.76 -0.51 13.33
CA VAL A 49 -0.16 -1.05 12.33
C VAL A 49 0.16 -2.53 12.15
N ALA A 50 -0.79 -3.41 12.48
CA ALA A 50 -0.63 -4.86 12.34
C ALA A 50 -1.61 -5.41 11.30
N LEU A 51 -1.07 -5.86 10.16
CA LEU A 51 -1.84 -6.37 9.03
C LEU A 51 -1.57 -7.86 8.83
N ARG A 52 -2.65 -8.64 8.66
CA ARG A 52 -2.55 -10.08 8.34
C ARG A 52 -2.38 -10.36 6.84
N GLY A 53 -2.60 -9.35 6.01
CA GLY A 53 -2.55 -9.41 4.56
C GLY A 53 -1.57 -8.37 4.03
N ALA A 54 -2.08 -7.28 3.48
CA ALA A 54 -1.30 -6.41 2.63
C ALA A 54 -1.49 -4.91 2.92
N LEU A 55 -0.43 -4.15 2.66
CA LEU A 55 -0.40 -2.70 2.67
C LEU A 55 -0.13 -2.21 1.24
N PHE A 56 -1.00 -1.36 0.72
CA PHE A 56 -0.89 -0.80 -0.62
C PHE A 56 -1.01 0.72 -0.60
N GLY A 57 -0.11 1.40 -1.32
CA GLY A 57 -0.23 2.83 -1.61
C GLY A 57 0.48 3.15 -2.91
N PHE A 58 -0.25 3.37 -3.99
CA PHE A 58 0.34 3.43 -5.34
C PHE A 58 0.48 4.84 -5.90
N TYR A 59 -0.46 5.71 -5.59
CA TYR A 59 -0.54 7.04 -6.17
C TYR A 59 0.10 8.08 -5.26
N ALA A 60 0.65 9.13 -5.86
CA ALA A 60 1.09 10.34 -5.20
C ALA A 60 -0.10 11.19 -4.70
N ALA A 61 -1.01 10.55 -3.96
CA ALA A 61 -2.15 11.15 -3.33
C ALA A 61 -2.06 10.85 -1.83
N GLY A 62 -2.12 11.90 -1.01
CA GLY A 62 -2.04 11.83 0.44
C GLY A 62 -0.65 11.55 1.02
N ASN A 63 -0.56 11.70 2.33
CA ASN A 63 0.62 11.34 3.13
C ASN A 63 0.19 10.43 4.29
N SER A 64 0.89 9.31 4.43
CA SER A 64 0.67 8.31 5.47
C SER A 64 1.85 8.25 6.44
N GLN A 65 1.57 8.46 7.72
CA GLN A 65 2.55 8.42 8.81
C GLN A 65 2.16 7.43 9.90
N VAL A 66 3.10 6.56 10.28
CA VAL A 66 2.98 5.61 11.40
C VAL A 66 4.12 5.82 12.39
N TYR A 67 3.81 6.38 13.57
CA TYR A 67 4.77 6.60 14.67
C TYR A 67 5.00 5.33 15.51
N GLY A 68 5.14 4.20 14.83
CA GLY A 68 5.25 2.87 15.41
C GLY A 68 5.64 1.85 14.34
N ARG A 69 5.46 0.56 14.63
CA ARG A 69 5.80 -0.48 13.67
C ARG A 69 4.63 -0.79 12.73
N ALA A 70 4.90 -0.82 11.42
CA ALA A 70 3.99 -1.41 10.44
C ALA A 70 4.42 -2.84 10.10
N THR A 71 3.52 -3.81 10.30
CA THR A 71 3.73 -5.21 9.88
C THR A 71 2.68 -5.65 8.87
N ALA A 72 3.10 -6.32 7.82
CA ALA A 72 2.21 -6.96 6.84
C ALA A 72 2.88 -8.19 6.22
N LYS A 73 2.11 -9.02 5.52
CA LYS A 73 2.70 -10.05 4.64
C LYS A 73 3.26 -9.43 3.37
N LEU A 74 2.50 -8.51 2.79
CA LEU A 74 2.86 -7.83 1.55
C LEU A 74 2.85 -6.32 1.77
N GLY A 75 3.96 -5.65 1.46
CA GLY A 75 4.03 -4.19 1.39
C GLY A 75 4.33 -3.74 -0.04
N LEU A 76 3.40 -3.06 -0.70
CA LEU A 76 3.63 -2.47 -2.02
C LEU A 76 3.39 -0.97 -1.98
N ILE A 77 4.47 -0.20 -2.11
CA ILE A 77 4.44 1.27 -2.08
C ILE A 77 4.99 1.81 -3.40
N GLY A 78 4.12 2.51 -4.13
CA GLY A 78 4.47 3.28 -5.32
C GLY A 78 4.92 4.70 -4.93
N ASP A 79 4.35 5.70 -5.60
CA ASP A 79 4.66 7.11 -5.31
C ASP A 79 3.91 7.67 -4.08
N HIS A 80 3.19 6.83 -3.33
CA HIS A 80 2.50 7.27 -2.12
C HIS A 80 3.52 7.69 -1.04
N GLU A 81 3.32 8.85 -0.43
CA GLU A 81 4.20 9.35 0.62
C GLU A 81 3.95 8.54 1.90
N TRP A 82 4.83 7.56 2.14
CA TRP A 82 4.74 6.63 3.27
C TRP A 82 5.95 6.80 4.20
N GLU A 83 5.67 7.13 5.46
CA GLU A 83 6.65 7.25 6.53
C GLU A 83 6.25 6.37 7.71
N CYS A 84 7.19 5.54 8.18
CA CYS A 84 6.98 4.66 9.32
C CYS A 84 8.27 4.52 10.13
N ASP A 85 8.15 4.51 11.47
CA ASP A 85 9.31 4.36 12.36
C ASP A 85 10.03 3.02 12.16
N ASP A 86 9.28 1.95 11.86
CA ASP A 86 9.81 0.60 11.61
C ASP A 86 8.87 -0.21 10.71
N GLU A 87 9.39 -0.75 9.60
CA GLU A 87 8.63 -1.51 8.62
C GLU A 87 9.08 -2.97 8.60
N HIS A 88 8.12 -3.91 8.69
CA HIS A 88 8.40 -5.33 8.49
C HIS A 88 7.37 -5.98 7.58
N TYR A 89 7.83 -6.36 6.39
CA TYR A 89 7.05 -7.09 5.40
C TYR A 89 7.66 -8.47 5.15
N GLU A 90 6.85 -9.52 5.05
CA GLU A 90 7.35 -10.83 4.61
C GLU A 90 7.88 -10.75 3.17
N VAL A 91 7.17 -10.01 2.32
CA VAL A 91 7.55 -9.67 0.94
C VAL A 91 7.21 -8.20 0.70
N SER A 92 8.08 -7.46 0.02
CA SER A 92 7.84 -6.07 -0.31
C SER A 92 8.23 -5.72 -1.74
N GLY A 93 7.63 -4.64 -2.25
CA GLY A 93 7.98 -4.00 -3.51
C GLY A 93 7.84 -2.48 -3.41
N ARG A 94 8.80 -1.75 -3.98
CA ARG A 94 8.75 -0.29 -4.16
C ARG A 94 8.98 0.07 -5.62
N PHE A 95 8.26 1.09 -6.08
CA PHE A 95 8.32 1.59 -7.46
C PHE A 95 7.98 3.07 -7.53
N SER A 96 8.34 3.70 -8.63
CA SER A 96 7.95 5.07 -8.92
C SER A 96 7.38 5.18 -10.33
N ASN A 97 6.39 6.04 -10.53
CA ASN A 97 5.88 6.36 -11.87
C ASN A 97 6.77 7.39 -12.60
N PHE A 98 7.71 8.01 -11.88
CA PHE A 98 8.50 9.15 -12.38
C PHE A 98 10.01 8.87 -12.46
N VAL A 99 10.49 7.86 -11.72
CA VAL A 99 11.93 7.51 -11.64
C VAL A 99 12.07 5.99 -11.82
N GLU A 100 13.16 5.54 -12.44
CA GLU A 100 13.52 4.11 -12.45
C GLU A 100 13.88 3.67 -11.02
N LEU A 101 12.88 3.17 -10.28
CA LEU A 101 13.06 2.53 -8.98
C LEU A 101 12.54 1.09 -9.08
N GLN A 102 13.41 0.12 -8.81
CA GLN A 102 13.05 -1.30 -8.81
C GLN A 102 13.59 -1.96 -7.55
N GLU A 103 12.74 -2.05 -6.53
CA GLU A 103 13.01 -2.82 -5.33
C GLU A 103 11.87 -3.83 -5.16
N GLY A 104 12.18 -5.13 -5.14
CA GLY A 104 11.19 -6.17 -4.90
C GLY A 104 11.55 -7.50 -5.56
N ASP A 105 10.82 -8.56 -5.21
CA ASP A 105 10.93 -9.90 -5.80
C ASP A 105 9.55 -10.32 -6.35
N PRO A 106 9.32 -10.22 -7.68
CA PRO A 106 8.04 -10.56 -8.29
C PRO A 106 7.66 -12.02 -8.07
N ASP A 107 8.63 -12.93 -8.03
CA ASP A 107 8.39 -14.36 -7.80
C ASP A 107 8.02 -14.63 -6.35
N ALA A 108 8.58 -13.91 -5.39
CA ALA A 108 8.12 -13.94 -4.01
C ALA A 108 6.69 -13.40 -3.87
N ILE A 109 6.36 -12.28 -4.54
CA ILE A 109 5.01 -11.70 -4.53
C ILE A 109 4.01 -12.71 -5.14
N ARG A 110 4.36 -13.29 -6.28
CA ARG A 110 3.57 -14.32 -6.96
C ARG A 110 3.32 -15.54 -6.08
N ARG A 111 4.37 -16.07 -5.44
CA ARG A 111 4.26 -17.20 -4.50
C ARG A 111 3.37 -16.90 -3.30
N LEU A 112 3.42 -15.66 -2.80
CA LEU A 112 2.62 -15.22 -1.65
C LEU A 112 1.13 -15.05 -2.01
N MET A 113 0.83 -14.42 -3.15
CA MET A 113 -0.54 -14.10 -3.57
C MET A 113 -1.27 -15.29 -4.18
N GLY A 114 -0.55 -16.17 -4.86
CA GLY A 114 -1.12 -17.18 -5.74
C GLY A 114 -1.33 -16.66 -7.16
N GLU A 115 -1.39 -17.60 -8.11
CA GLU A 115 -1.42 -17.30 -9.55
C GLU A 115 -2.56 -16.38 -9.99
N LYS A 116 -3.76 -16.61 -9.45
CA LYS A 116 -4.97 -15.91 -9.88
C LYS A 116 -4.93 -14.44 -9.45
N GLU A 117 -4.61 -14.19 -8.19
CA GLU A 117 -4.51 -12.84 -7.62
C GLU A 117 -3.31 -12.10 -8.20
N PHE A 118 -2.19 -12.80 -8.40
CA PHE A 118 -1.02 -12.22 -9.05
C PHE A 118 -1.29 -11.83 -10.49
N ALA A 119 -2.09 -12.58 -11.25
CA ALA A 119 -2.45 -12.20 -12.62
C ALA A 119 -3.22 -10.87 -12.71
N ILE A 120 -3.97 -10.49 -11.67
CA ILE A 120 -4.65 -9.19 -11.59
C ILE A 120 -3.65 -8.07 -11.29
N LEU A 121 -2.66 -8.34 -10.44
CA LEU A 121 -1.66 -7.37 -10.02
C LEU A 121 -0.54 -7.20 -11.07
N ALA A 122 -0.15 -8.27 -11.78
CA ALA A 122 1.00 -8.30 -12.68
C ALA A 122 1.01 -7.19 -13.75
N PRO A 123 -0.11 -6.80 -14.38
CA PRO A 123 -0.15 -5.64 -15.27
C PRO A 123 0.22 -4.33 -14.57
N MET A 124 -0.29 -4.12 -13.34
CA MET A 124 0.04 -2.95 -12.50
C MET A 124 1.50 -2.95 -12.03
N LEU A 125 2.17 -4.11 -12.10
CA LEU A 125 3.60 -4.27 -11.83
C LEU A 125 4.47 -4.13 -13.08
N GLY A 126 3.88 -3.93 -14.27
CA GLY A 126 4.61 -3.88 -15.53
C GLY A 126 5.17 -5.24 -15.99
N LEU A 127 4.58 -6.36 -15.53
CA LEU A 127 5.08 -7.72 -15.79
C LEU A 127 4.36 -8.45 -16.93
N SER A 128 3.23 -7.94 -17.43
CA SER A 128 2.51 -8.55 -18.54
C SER A 128 3.07 -8.16 -19.92
N ASP A 129 3.08 -9.11 -20.86
CA ASP A 129 3.38 -8.90 -22.30
C ASP A 129 2.32 -8.07 -23.02
N GLU A 130 1.10 -8.05 -22.49
CA GLU A 130 0.00 -7.32 -23.07
C GLU A 130 0.16 -5.84 -22.71
N ASP A 131 0.23 -4.98 -23.73
CA ASP A 131 -0.01 -3.53 -23.63
C ASP A 131 -1.43 -3.33 -23.09
N THR A 132 -1.60 -3.60 -21.82
CA THR A 132 -2.77 -3.19 -21.08
C THR A 132 -2.58 -1.70 -20.93
N GLU A 133 -3.32 -0.92 -21.72
CA GLU A 133 -3.62 0.46 -21.35
C GLU A 133 -4.25 0.38 -19.96
N CYS A 134 -3.41 0.42 -18.93
CA CYS A 134 -3.87 0.68 -17.58
C CYS A 134 -4.20 2.16 -17.62
N ASP A 135 -5.48 2.47 -17.78
CA ASP A 135 -6.06 3.82 -17.86
C ASP A 135 -5.69 4.71 -16.65
N GLY A 136 -5.04 4.14 -15.62
CA GLY A 136 -4.28 4.85 -14.59
C GLY A 136 -2.77 4.73 -14.83
N TYR A 137 -2.19 5.67 -15.56
CA TYR A 137 -0.76 6.04 -15.62
C TYR A 137 0.26 4.95 -15.22
N GLY A 138 0.60 4.06 -16.16
CA GLY A 138 1.98 3.59 -16.38
C GLY A 138 2.78 3.01 -15.20
N MET A 139 2.14 2.37 -14.22
CA MET A 139 2.85 1.77 -13.09
C MET A 139 3.71 0.58 -13.55
N LYS A 140 5.04 0.72 -13.50
CA LYS A 140 5.98 -0.36 -13.80
C LYS A 140 6.83 -0.64 -12.57
N LEU A 141 6.51 -1.70 -11.85
CA LEU A 141 7.24 -2.15 -10.66
C LEU A 141 8.54 -2.88 -11.04
N PHE A 142 8.63 -3.43 -12.24
CA PHE A 142 9.81 -4.13 -12.75
C PHE A 142 10.09 -3.78 -14.22
N LEU A 143 11.37 -3.61 -14.60
CA LEU A 143 11.76 -3.53 -16.00
C LEU A 143 11.99 -4.94 -16.56
N ARG A 144 11.53 -5.16 -17.80
CA ARG A 144 12.01 -6.27 -18.62
C ARG A 144 13.43 -5.93 -19.11
N VAL A 145 14.39 -6.78 -18.78
CA VAL A 145 15.74 -6.78 -19.39
C VAL A 145 15.76 -7.74 -20.55
#